data_AF-A0A2N1C8U1-F1
#
_entry.id   AF-A0A2N1C8U1-F1
#
_cell.length_a   1.000
_cell.length_b   1.000
_cell.length_c   1.000
_cell.angle_alpha   90.00
_cell.angle_beta   90.00
_cell.angle_gamma   90.00
#
_symmetry.space_group_name_H-M   'P 1'
#
loop_
_entity.id
_entity.type
_entity.pdbx_description
1 polymer ?
#
loop_
_entity_poly.entity_id
_entity_poly.type
_entity_poly.pdbx_seq_one_letter_code
_entity_poly.pdbx_strand_id
1 'polypeptide(L)'
;MHKGQLKKWNDAKGFGFIQSTDVGSDIFVHISALKNMSRKPKVGDFIYFEVEKQADEKTRATNCRIEGVLARTKKVKKHRVERTTQTKSKLISLLIVIAISAFAYQRVNTQISNAPTGTNVAKPTPKTSSSSKVQFQCDGRQYCSQMTSRAEAVFFIRHCPNTKMDGDNDGIPCENDSRF
;
A
#
# COMPACT_ATOMS: atom_id res chain seq x y z
N MET A 1 6.24 -24.57 28.99
CA MET A 1 5.76 -23.19 29.27
C MET A 1 6.16 -22.87 30.70
N HIS A 2 6.90 -21.79 30.91
CA HIS A 2 7.44 -21.34 32.20
C HIS A 2 6.65 -20.14 32.72
N LYS A 3 6.69 -19.93 34.03
CA LYS A 3 6.13 -18.72 34.67
C LYS A 3 7.27 -17.91 35.26
N GLY A 4 7.20 -16.59 35.11
CA GLY A 4 8.18 -15.68 35.71
C GLY A 4 7.60 -14.29 35.94
N GLN A 5 8.30 -13.49 36.72
CA GLN A 5 7.93 -12.10 37.02
C GLN A 5 8.75 -11.14 36.16
N LEU A 6 8.09 -10.14 35.59
CA LEU A 6 8.77 -9.09 34.84
C LEU A 6 9.52 -8.15 35.80
N LYS A 7 10.84 -8.26 35.83
CA LYS A 7 11.70 -7.54 36.77
C LYS A 7 12.10 -6.16 36.27
N LYS A 8 12.34 -6.04 34.97
CA LYS A 8 12.73 -4.78 34.32
C LYS A 8 11.94 -4.63 33.03
N TRP A 9 11.50 -3.41 32.75
CA TRP A 9 10.82 -3.05 31.52
C TRP A 9 11.23 -1.65 31.08
N ASN A 10 11.52 -1.49 29.79
CA ASN A 10 11.78 -0.21 29.16
C ASN A 10 10.68 0.04 28.12
N ASP A 11 9.76 0.95 28.43
CA ASP A 11 8.64 1.30 27.55
C ASP A 11 9.06 1.99 26.26
N ALA A 12 10.15 2.77 26.29
CA ALA A 12 10.62 3.52 25.12
C ALA A 12 11.26 2.59 24.09
N LYS A 13 12.04 1.61 24.54
CA LYS A 13 12.70 0.62 23.68
C LYS A 13 11.87 -0.66 23.47
N GLY A 14 10.83 -0.88 24.28
CA GLY A 14 9.91 -2.01 24.14
C GLY A 14 10.52 -3.37 24.51
N PHE A 15 11.40 -3.44 25.51
CA PHE A 15 11.96 -4.70 25.99
C PHE A 15 12.08 -4.75 27.50
N GLY A 16 12.27 -5.96 28.03
CA GLY A 16 12.47 -6.20 29.44
C GLY A 16 13.11 -7.55 29.73
N PHE A 17 13.14 -7.89 31.02
CA PHE A 17 13.70 -9.14 31.50
C PHE A 17 12.75 -9.81 32.50
N ILE A 18 12.46 -11.08 32.25
CA ILE A 18 11.60 -11.92 33.07
C ILE A 18 12.50 -12.80 33.95
N GLN A 19 12.30 -12.72 35.26
CA GLN A 19 12.95 -13.59 36.21
C GLN A 19 12.05 -14.80 36.47
N SER A 20 12.58 -16.00 36.28
CA SER A 20 11.89 -17.25 36.56
C SER A 20 12.78 -18.16 37.39
N THR A 21 12.19 -18.84 38.36
CA THR A 21 12.87 -19.86 39.17
C THR A 21 13.26 -21.08 38.33
N ASP A 22 12.54 -21.34 37.23
CA ASP A 22 12.73 -22.54 36.42
C ASP A 22 13.96 -22.46 35.51
N VAL A 23 14.31 -21.25 35.06
CA VAL A 23 15.33 -21.04 34.00
C VAL A 23 16.65 -20.49 34.57
N GLY A 24 16.71 -20.23 35.88
CA GLY A 24 17.93 -19.84 36.63
C GLY A 24 18.59 -18.52 36.20
N SER A 25 18.09 -17.87 35.14
CA SER A 25 18.65 -16.69 34.49
C SER A 25 17.53 -15.75 34.05
N ASP A 26 17.87 -14.47 33.91
CA ASP A 26 16.93 -13.44 33.44
C ASP A 26 16.68 -13.61 31.94
N ILE A 27 15.44 -13.88 31.56
CA ILE A 27 15.06 -14.13 30.17
C ILE A 27 14.66 -12.84 29.48
N PHE A 28 15.27 -12.57 28.33
CA PHE A 28 14.95 -11.39 27.54
C PHE A 28 13.54 -11.49 26.94
N VAL A 29 12.74 -10.45 27.09
CA VAL A 29 11.41 -10.34 26.46
C VAL A 29 11.31 -9.05 25.65
N HIS A 30 10.80 -9.16 24.42
CA HIS A 30 10.52 -8.02 23.56
C HIS A 30 9.01 -7.79 23.45
N ILE A 31 8.59 -6.54 23.22
CA ILE A 31 7.17 -6.16 23.10
C ILE A 31 6.45 -6.91 21.97
N SER A 32 7.18 -7.36 20.95
CA SER A 32 6.64 -8.19 19.87
C SER A 32 6.08 -9.54 20.36
N ALA A 33 6.66 -10.11 21.42
CA ALA A 33 6.18 -11.34 22.04
C ALA A 33 4.89 -11.12 22.85
N LEU A 34 4.63 -9.88 23.26
CA LEU A 34 3.48 -9.46 24.08
C LEU A 34 2.41 -8.69 23.29
N LYS A 35 2.54 -8.60 21.96
CA LYS A 35 1.64 -7.82 21.08
C LYS A 35 0.16 -8.23 21.17
N ASN A 36 -0.10 -9.45 21.60
CA ASN A 36 -1.45 -10.01 21.74
C ASN A 36 -2.12 -9.62 23.07
N MET A 37 -1.51 -8.79 23.91
CA MET A 37 -2.07 -8.40 25.22
C MET A 37 -2.81 -7.05 25.14
N SER A 38 -3.91 -6.88 25.88
CA SER A 38 -4.73 -5.66 25.83
C SER A 38 -3.97 -4.41 26.30
N ARG A 39 -3.08 -4.56 27.29
CA ARG A 39 -2.23 -3.49 27.82
C ARG A 39 -0.74 -3.75 27.60
N LYS A 40 0.06 -2.69 27.78
CA LYS A 40 1.52 -2.80 27.89
C LYS A 40 1.91 -3.56 29.17
N PRO A 41 3.00 -4.33 29.13
CA PRO A 41 3.54 -4.98 30.32
C PRO A 41 4.09 -3.94 31.31
N LYS A 42 4.06 -4.29 32.59
CA LYS A 42 4.54 -3.46 33.71
C LYS A 42 5.43 -4.30 34.61
N VAL A 43 6.42 -3.67 35.23
CA VAL A 43 7.27 -4.34 36.22
C VAL A 43 6.39 -4.91 37.34
N GLY A 44 6.67 -6.16 37.72
CA GLY A 44 5.87 -6.93 38.68
C GLY A 44 4.86 -7.88 38.04
N ASP A 45 4.58 -7.75 36.73
CA ASP A 45 3.66 -8.63 36.01
C ASP A 45 4.16 -10.09 36.00
N PHE A 46 3.26 -11.03 36.25
CA PHE A 46 3.53 -12.44 36.02
C PHE A 46 3.25 -12.78 34.55
N ILE A 47 4.26 -13.36 33.88
CA ILE A 47 4.22 -13.69 32.47
C ILE A 47 4.47 -15.19 32.32
N TYR A 48 3.58 -15.85 31.58
CA TYR A 48 3.78 -17.18 31.05
C TYR A 48 4.49 -17.08 29.70
N PHE A 49 5.55 -17.85 29.51
CA PHE A 49 6.37 -17.79 28.30
C PHE A 49 7.00 -19.13 27.95
N GLU A 50 7.47 -19.23 26.72
CA GLU A 50 8.33 -20.32 26.24
C GLU A 50 9.75 -19.78 26.02
N VAL A 51 10.75 -20.62 26.22
CA VAL A 51 12.16 -20.25 26.04
C VAL A 51 12.61 -20.73 24.68
N GLU A 52 13.10 -19.80 23.86
CA GLU A 52 13.71 -20.09 22.57
C GLU A 52 15.18 -19.63 22.59
N LYS A 53 16.10 -20.49 22.13
CA LYS A 53 17.51 -20.13 21.97
C LYS A 53 17.71 -19.40 20.64
N GLN A 54 18.33 -18.23 20.67
CA GLN A 54 18.71 -17.50 19.47
C GLN A 54 20.11 -17.94 18.99
N ALA A 55 20.44 -17.62 17.73
CA ALA A 55 21.75 -17.89 17.13
C ALA A 55 22.95 -17.38 17.96
N ASP A 56 22.74 -16.32 18.75
CA ASP A 56 23.78 -15.67 19.58
C ASP A 56 23.89 -16.27 21.00
N GLU A 57 23.48 -17.53 21.21
CA GLU A 57 23.39 -18.22 22.52
C GLU A 57 22.45 -17.58 23.58
N LYS A 58 21.89 -16.41 23.30
CA LYS A 58 20.94 -15.74 24.19
C LYS A 58 19.56 -16.42 24.15
N THR A 59 18.95 -16.55 25.31
CA THR A 59 17.57 -17.04 25.46
C THR A 59 16.57 -15.90 25.42
N ARG A 60 15.49 -16.08 24.65
CA ARG A 60 14.39 -15.13 24.56
C ARG A 60 13.06 -15.78 24.93
N ALA A 61 12.17 -14.98 25.51
CA ALA A 61 10.81 -15.36 25.79
C ALA A 61 9.96 -15.23 24.52
N THR A 62 9.27 -16.31 24.14
CA THR A 62 8.27 -16.34 23.08
C THR A 62 6.90 -16.75 23.64
N ASN A 63 5.86 -16.60 22.81
CA ASN A 63 4.47 -16.93 23.16
C ASN A 63 4.01 -16.36 24.52
N CYS A 64 4.34 -15.08 24.77
CA CYS A 64 4.18 -14.51 26.10
C CYS A 64 2.73 -14.14 26.42
N ARG A 65 2.27 -14.48 27.63
CA ARG A 65 0.94 -14.13 28.16
C ARG A 65 1.05 -13.59 29.57
N ILE A 66 0.54 -12.37 29.79
CA ILE A 66 0.49 -11.76 31.12
C ILE A 66 -0.72 -12.33 31.89
N GLU A 67 -0.50 -12.77 33.13
CA GLU A 67 -1.53 -13.24 34.04
C GLU A 67 -2.55 -12.13 34.32
N GLY A 68 -3.85 -12.47 34.29
CA GLY A 68 -4.94 -11.52 34.51
C GLY A 68 -5.19 -10.49 33.40
N VAL A 69 -4.45 -10.53 32.29
CA VAL A 69 -4.65 -9.61 31.16
C VAL A 69 -5.30 -10.33 29.99
N LEU A 70 -6.42 -9.79 29.51
CA LEU A 70 -7.13 -10.33 28.34
C LEU A 70 -6.29 -10.19 27.07
N ALA A 71 -6.34 -11.23 26.22
CA ALA A 71 -5.76 -11.16 24.90
C ALA A 71 -6.55 -10.18 24.02
N ARG A 72 -5.86 -9.36 23.22
CA ARG A 72 -6.48 -8.53 22.18
C ARG A 72 -7.13 -9.46 21.17
N THR A 73 -8.46 -9.45 21.10
CA THR A 73 -9.19 -9.98 19.96
C THR A 73 -8.75 -9.19 18.73
N LYS A 74 -8.02 -9.85 17.81
CA LYS A 74 -7.76 -9.28 16.50
C LYS A 74 -9.13 -8.98 15.89
N LYS A 75 -9.45 -7.70 15.69
CA LYS A 75 -10.58 -7.33 14.82
C LYS A 75 -10.22 -7.88 13.45
N VAL A 76 -10.81 -9.01 13.09
CA VAL A 76 -10.72 -9.57 11.74
C VAL A 76 -11.28 -8.47 10.85
N LYS A 77 -10.41 -7.77 10.12
CA LYS A 77 -10.86 -6.96 9.00
C LYS A 77 -11.48 -7.97 8.04
N LYS A 78 -12.81 -8.13 8.06
CA LYS A 78 -13.51 -8.81 6.98
C LYS A 78 -13.07 -8.06 5.73
N HIS A 79 -12.20 -8.67 4.92
CA HIS A 79 -12.07 -8.25 3.55
C HIS A 79 -13.49 -8.34 3.00
N ARG A 80 -14.10 -7.17 2.78
CA ARG A 80 -15.32 -7.09 1.99
C ARG A 80 -14.88 -7.59 0.63
N VAL A 81 -15.13 -8.87 0.37
CA VAL A 81 -15.08 -9.43 -0.97
C VAL A 81 -16.09 -8.59 -1.75
N GLU A 82 -15.61 -7.58 -2.47
CA GLU A 82 -16.41 -6.93 -3.48
C GLU A 82 -16.75 -8.02 -4.49
N ARG A 83 -17.97 -8.53 -4.41
CA ARG A 83 -18.55 -9.36 -5.45
C ARG A 83 -18.57 -8.51 -6.71
N THR A 84 -17.55 -8.69 -7.55
CA THR A 84 -17.54 -8.11 -8.89
C THR A 84 -18.70 -8.75 -9.65
N THR A 85 -19.78 -8.01 -9.85
CA THR A 85 -20.91 -8.43 -10.67
C THR A 85 -20.53 -8.24 -12.14
N GLN A 86 -19.59 -9.06 -12.60
CA GLN A 86 -19.08 -9.05 -13.96
C GLN A 86 -19.73 -10.18 -14.76
N THR A 87 -20.93 -9.97 -15.32
CA THR A 87 -21.42 -10.84 -16.40
C THR A 87 -22.42 -10.21 -17.38
N LYS A 88 -23.00 -9.02 -17.16
CA LYS A 88 -24.06 -8.50 -18.06
C LYS A 88 -23.67 -7.34 -18.99
N SER A 89 -22.48 -6.76 -18.87
CA SER A 89 -22.08 -5.60 -19.68
C SER A 89 -21.64 -5.93 -21.11
N LYS A 90 -21.11 -7.14 -21.38
CA LYS A 90 -20.60 -7.50 -22.72
C LYS A 90 -21.71 -7.65 -23.77
N LEU A 91 -22.88 -8.15 -23.38
CA LEU A 91 -24.02 -8.29 -24.30
C LEU A 91 -24.63 -6.94 -24.67
N ILE A 92 -24.70 -6.01 -23.71
CA ILE A 92 -25.23 -4.66 -23.95
C ILE A 92 -24.29 -3.90 -24.91
N SER A 93 -22.96 -3.97 -24.70
CA SER A 93 -22.00 -3.37 -25.62
C SER A 93 -22.08 -3.97 -27.04
N LEU A 94 -22.26 -5.29 -27.17
CA LEU A 94 -22.41 -5.92 -28.49
C LEU A 94 -23.68 -5.43 -29.21
N LEU A 95 -24.82 -5.34 -28.52
CA LEU A 95 -26.07 -4.84 -29.10
C LEU A 95 -25.97 -3.36 -29.51
N ILE A 96 -25.29 -2.53 -28.72
CA ILE A 96 -25.06 -1.12 -29.07
C ILE A 96 -24.18 -1.02 -30.32
N VAL A 97 -23.11 -1.82 -30.43
CA VAL A 97 -22.24 -1.81 -31.62
C VAL A 97 -22.99 -2.28 -32.86
N ILE A 98 -23.83 -3.32 -32.75
CA ILE A 98 -24.67 -3.80 -33.86
C ILE A 98 -25.72 -2.74 -34.27
N ALA A 99 -26.31 -2.04 -33.31
CA ALA A 99 -27.27 -0.97 -33.59
C ALA A 99 -26.61 0.23 -34.28
N ILE A 100 -25.42 0.65 -33.82
CA ILE A 100 -24.65 1.74 -34.44
C ILE A 100 -24.21 1.35 -35.86
N SER A 101 -23.74 0.12 -36.07
CA SER A 101 -23.30 -0.33 -37.39
C SER A 101 -24.47 -0.42 -38.38
N ALA A 102 -25.64 -0.94 -37.96
CA ALA A 102 -26.84 -0.96 -38.79
C ALA A 102 -27.33 0.46 -39.14
N PHE A 103 -27.32 1.38 -38.17
CA PHE A 103 -27.69 2.78 -38.38
C PHE A 103 -26.74 3.49 -39.36
N ALA A 104 -25.43 3.25 -39.23
CA ALA A 104 -24.43 3.79 -40.16
C ALA A 104 -24.62 3.22 -41.57
N TYR A 105 -24.90 1.92 -41.72
CA TYR A 105 -25.17 1.31 -43.03
C TYR A 105 -26.39 1.96 -43.72
N GLN A 106 -27.46 2.23 -42.98
CA GLN A 106 -28.63 2.95 -43.49
C GLN A 106 -28.30 4.38 -43.93
N ARG A 107 -27.40 5.06 -43.20
CA ARG A 107 -26.96 6.44 -43.51
C ARG A 107 -25.96 6.54 -44.66
N VAL A 108 -25.10 5.53 -44.83
CA VAL A 108 -24.11 5.49 -45.92
C VAL A 108 -24.77 5.16 -47.25
N ASN A 109 -25.78 4.28 -47.26
CA ASN A 109 -26.51 3.96 -48.50
C ASN A 109 -27.43 5.10 -48.98
N THR A 110 -27.63 6.14 -48.17
CA THR A 110 -28.44 7.33 -48.51
C THR A 110 -27.62 8.51 -49.03
N GLN A 111 -26.31 8.34 -49.30
CA GLN A 111 -25.43 9.40 -49.81
C GLN A 111 -24.61 8.98 -51.04
N ILE A 112 -25.23 8.28 -52.00
CA ILE A 112 -24.71 8.17 -53.36
C ILE A 112 -25.47 9.18 -54.23
N SER A 113 -25.09 10.44 -54.14
CA SER A 113 -25.12 11.39 -55.26
C SER A 113 -24.33 12.65 -54.88
N ASN A 114 -23.41 13.02 -55.78
CA ASN A 114 -22.66 14.27 -55.87
C ASN A 114 -21.25 14.28 -55.25
N ALA A 115 -20.28 13.94 -56.11
CA ALA A 115 -18.94 14.56 -56.12
C ALA A 115 -19.06 16.03 -56.63
N PRO A 116 -18.10 16.97 -56.40
CA PRO A 116 -16.72 16.85 -56.90
C PRO A 116 -15.58 17.36 -55.99
N THR A 117 -14.45 16.67 -56.15
CA THR A 117 -13.07 17.15 -56.41
C THR A 117 -12.54 18.41 -55.74
N GLY A 118 -11.50 18.21 -54.91
CA GLY A 118 -10.56 19.23 -54.47
C GLY A 118 -9.24 18.59 -54.02
N THR A 119 -8.33 18.44 -54.98
CA THR A 119 -6.98 17.89 -54.86
C THR A 119 -6.09 18.77 -53.98
N ASN A 120 -5.32 18.19 -53.05
CA ASN A 120 -3.90 18.55 -52.89
C ASN A 120 -3.12 17.42 -52.20
N VAL A 121 -2.00 17.09 -52.84
CA VAL A 121 -1.04 16.04 -52.52
C VAL A 121 0.11 16.65 -51.73
N ALA A 122 0.51 16.04 -50.61
CA ALA A 122 1.92 15.91 -50.23
C ALA A 122 2.08 14.90 -49.07
N LYS A 123 2.89 13.87 -49.33
CA LYS A 123 3.35 12.79 -48.45
C LYS A 123 4.67 13.21 -47.74
N PRO A 124 5.37 12.31 -47.04
CA PRO A 124 5.37 12.05 -45.59
C PRO A 124 6.62 12.62 -44.88
N THR A 125 6.60 12.78 -43.56
CA THR A 125 7.83 12.94 -42.74
C THR A 125 7.56 12.58 -41.27
N PRO A 126 8.59 12.31 -40.45
CA PRO A 126 8.71 11.11 -39.64
C PRO A 126 8.31 11.31 -38.17
N LYS A 127 8.18 10.18 -37.47
CA LYS A 127 8.12 10.05 -36.01
C LYS A 127 8.93 11.15 -35.30
N THR A 128 8.25 12.06 -34.63
CA THR A 128 8.84 12.91 -33.59
C THR A 128 7.91 12.89 -32.40
N SER A 129 8.47 12.41 -31.29
CA SER A 129 8.03 12.55 -29.91
C SER A 129 7.33 13.89 -29.66
N SER A 130 6.00 13.88 -29.56
CA SER A 130 5.24 15.02 -29.04
C SER A 130 4.98 14.79 -27.56
N SER A 131 5.84 15.44 -26.76
CA SER A 131 5.59 15.82 -25.38
C SER A 131 4.17 16.41 -25.26
N SER A 132 3.22 15.59 -24.80
CA SER A 132 1.95 16.09 -24.30
C SER A 132 2.24 16.79 -22.98
N LYS A 133 2.27 18.12 -23.05
CA LYS A 133 2.44 19.02 -21.91
C LYS A 133 1.34 18.77 -20.89
N VAL A 134 1.58 17.85 -19.95
CA VAL A 134 0.64 17.55 -18.86
C VAL A 134 0.63 18.75 -17.92
N GLN A 135 -0.51 19.43 -17.81
CA GLN A 135 -0.71 20.49 -16.84
C GLN A 135 -0.97 19.86 -15.47
N PHE A 136 0.01 20.02 -14.59
CA PHE A 136 -0.10 19.62 -13.18
C PHE A 136 -0.55 20.81 -12.35
N GLN A 137 -1.42 20.56 -11.36
CA GLN A 137 -1.92 21.58 -10.44
C GLN A 137 -1.78 21.06 -9.01
N CYS A 138 -1.50 21.96 -8.07
CA CYS A 138 -1.39 21.61 -6.67
C CYS A 138 -2.78 21.29 -6.10
N ASP A 139 -3.05 20.01 -5.90
CA ASP A 139 -4.32 19.47 -5.41
C ASP A 139 -4.23 18.93 -3.97
N GLY A 140 -3.12 19.23 -3.28
CA GLY A 140 -2.89 18.83 -1.88
C GLY A 140 -2.29 17.43 -1.71
N ARG A 141 -1.92 16.74 -2.79
CA ARG A 141 -1.19 15.47 -2.70
C ARG A 141 0.23 15.66 -2.16
N GLN A 142 0.66 14.75 -1.29
CA GLN A 142 1.93 14.87 -0.56
C GLN A 142 2.84 13.64 -0.69
N TYR A 143 2.36 12.51 -1.21
CA TYR A 143 3.09 11.24 -1.22
C TYR A 143 3.13 10.60 -2.63
N CYS A 144 4.17 9.81 -2.90
CA CYS A 144 4.40 9.09 -4.16
C CYS A 144 3.27 8.14 -4.57
N SER A 145 2.57 7.56 -3.58
CA SER A 145 1.39 6.71 -3.83
C SER A 145 0.25 7.40 -4.55
N GLN A 146 0.22 8.74 -4.51
CA GLN A 146 -0.84 9.56 -5.08
C GLN A 146 -0.48 10.14 -6.45
N MET A 147 0.76 9.98 -6.90
CA MET A 147 1.25 10.44 -8.20
C MET A 147 0.99 9.37 -9.28
N THR A 148 0.82 9.80 -10.52
CA THR A 148 0.61 8.94 -11.69
C THR A 148 1.85 8.87 -12.58
N SER A 149 2.80 9.81 -12.42
CA SER A 149 4.08 9.81 -13.13
C SER A 149 5.21 10.47 -12.31
N ARG A 150 6.46 10.13 -12.62
CA ARG A 150 7.64 10.80 -12.03
C ARG A 150 7.72 12.27 -12.42
N ALA A 151 7.30 12.63 -13.63
CA ALA A 151 7.25 14.02 -14.09
C ALA A 151 6.25 14.87 -13.26
N GLU A 152 5.12 14.28 -12.89
CA GLU A 152 4.15 14.91 -11.98
C GLU A 152 4.77 15.12 -10.59
N ALA A 153 5.45 14.10 -10.04
CA ALA A 153 6.09 14.21 -8.74
C ALA A 153 7.18 15.29 -8.70
N VAL A 154 7.96 15.43 -9.78
CA VAL A 154 8.99 16.48 -9.92
C VAL A 154 8.34 17.87 -9.98
N PHE A 155 7.19 18.00 -10.65
CA PHE A 155 6.44 19.26 -10.66
C PHE A 155 5.98 19.65 -9.25
N PHE A 156 5.46 18.70 -8.49
CA PHE A 156 4.92 18.94 -7.15
C PHE A 156 5.98 19.43 -6.16
N ILE A 157 7.19 18.86 -6.14
CA ILE A 157 8.28 19.33 -5.26
C ILE A 157 8.69 20.77 -5.58
N ARG A 158 8.63 21.16 -6.86
CA ARG A 158 9.07 22.49 -7.32
C ARG A 158 8.00 23.58 -7.20
N HIS A 159 6.71 23.21 -7.27
CA HIS A 159 5.61 24.18 -7.42
C HIS A 159 4.54 24.10 -6.33
N CYS A 160 4.53 23.06 -5.49
CA CYS A 160 3.48 22.84 -4.50
C CYS A 160 4.01 22.84 -3.05
N PRO A 161 3.29 23.46 -2.10
CA PRO A 161 3.70 23.47 -0.70
C PRO A 161 3.44 22.12 -0.02
N ASN A 162 4.26 21.78 0.99
CA ASN A 162 4.11 20.63 1.89
C ASN A 162 4.26 19.23 1.25
N THR A 163 5.08 19.06 0.22
CA THR A 163 5.38 17.74 -0.35
C THR A 163 6.27 16.90 0.57
N LYS A 164 5.99 15.59 0.70
CA LYS A 164 6.73 14.60 1.51
C LYS A 164 7.20 13.41 0.66
N MET A 165 7.66 13.69 -0.55
CA MET A 165 8.00 12.70 -1.58
C MET A 165 9.51 12.58 -1.84
N ASP A 166 10.27 13.55 -1.33
CA ASP A 166 11.72 13.67 -1.44
C ASP A 166 12.27 13.61 -0.02
N GLY A 167 12.89 12.47 0.32
CA GLY A 167 13.26 12.14 1.69
C GLY A 167 14.59 12.78 2.11
N ASP A 168 15.49 12.91 1.15
CA ASP A 168 16.85 13.44 1.26
C ASP A 168 17.01 14.85 0.66
N ASN A 169 15.95 15.40 0.06
CA ASN A 169 15.85 16.74 -0.52
C ASN A 169 16.85 16.97 -1.67
N ASP A 170 17.10 15.94 -2.46
CA ASP A 170 18.03 15.98 -3.59
C ASP A 170 17.34 16.41 -4.91
N GLY A 171 16.02 16.61 -4.87
CA GLY A 171 15.20 16.98 -6.01
C GLY A 171 14.69 15.81 -6.84
N ILE A 172 14.92 14.56 -6.40
CA ILE A 172 14.44 13.34 -7.04
C ILE A 172 13.30 12.73 -6.19
N PRO A 173 12.03 12.92 -6.57
CA PRO A 173 10.91 12.29 -5.88
C PRO A 173 10.90 10.78 -6.08
N CYS A 174 10.40 10.08 -5.07
CA CYS A 174 9.93 8.69 -5.18
C CYS A 174 11.01 7.66 -5.53
N GLU A 175 12.27 7.91 -5.15
CA GLU A 175 13.39 6.99 -5.44
C GLU A 175 13.19 5.57 -4.91
N ASN A 176 12.48 5.45 -3.78
CA ASN A 176 12.20 4.18 -3.13
C ASN A 176 10.90 3.50 -3.64
N ASP A 177 10.24 4.03 -4.67
CA ASP A 177 8.99 3.49 -5.23
C ASP A 177 9.23 2.89 -6.62
N SER A 178 9.18 1.55 -6.72
CA SER A 178 9.48 0.80 -7.95
C SER A 178 8.48 1.02 -9.11
N ARG A 179 7.45 1.85 -8.91
CA ARG A 179 6.51 2.26 -9.96
C ARG A 179 7.04 3.42 -10.81
N PHE A 180 8.13 4.09 -10.40
CA PHE A 180 8.68 5.30 -11.03
C PHE A 180 10.16 5.18 -11.42
#